data_AF-A0A1G1T7N0-F1
#
_entry.id   AF-A0A1G1T7N0-F1
#
_cell.length_a   1.000
_cell.length_b   1.000
_cell.length_c   1.000
_cell.angle_alpha   90.00
_cell.angle_beta   90.00
_cell.angle_gamma   90.00
#
_symmetry.space_group_name_H-M   'P 1'
#
loop_
_entity.id
_entity.type
_entity.pdbx_description
1 polymer ?
#
loop_
_entity_poly.entity_id
_entity_poly.type
_entity_poly.pdbx_seq_one_letter_code
_entity_poly.pdbx_strand_id
1 'polypeptide(L)'
;MIAAANGLAIYVLTYYVVWGLQQAAEVGVAWFYELHGTWGPSRIAYRMADAEWWPAAIIAAHGIGPLVSLLLGVVAFAWYWRSERAQRGLFKLLLLWTAFHCCNTVFGALLTDTFVQSGFWYVPDWLFQAGNVVNTLLAILAGLVQVALGYFGALAFLQAHDSRTVMQFTNRRLMVVATLVIPWVMGGALIALLKLPYLSMQEGLHLVGMGLLVVPLAAACLNELFSNTVRRPQPTYVAWGLVGLALVMAIAWRALLNPPMIF
;
A
#
# COMPACT_ATOMS: atom_id res chain seq x y z
N MET A 1 6.07 -6.38 21.53
CA MET A 1 5.45 -7.53 20.83
C MET A 1 3.99 -7.27 20.47
N ILE A 2 3.11 -6.88 21.40
CA ILE A 2 1.68 -6.61 21.11
C ILE A 2 1.48 -5.56 20.00
N ALA A 3 2.19 -4.43 20.08
CA ALA A 3 2.10 -3.38 19.06
C ALA A 3 2.55 -3.87 17.67
N ALA A 4 3.51 -4.80 17.62
CA ALA A 4 3.96 -5.41 16.38
C ALA A 4 2.92 -6.37 15.80
N ALA A 5 2.26 -7.19 16.64
CA ALA A 5 1.19 -8.06 16.19
C ALA A 5 0.00 -7.26 15.62
N ASN A 6 -0.42 -6.19 16.31
CA ASN A 6 -1.49 -5.33 15.82
C ASN A 6 -1.09 -4.58 14.54
N GLY A 7 0.13 -4.03 14.50
CA GLY A 7 0.65 -3.36 13.31
C GLY A 7 0.75 -4.30 12.11
N LEU A 8 1.23 -5.53 12.32
CA LEU A 8 1.32 -6.58 11.30
C LEU A 8 -0.06 -6.94 10.74
N ALA A 9 -1.04 -7.20 11.61
CA ALA A 9 -2.40 -7.52 11.20
C ALA A 9 -3.03 -6.38 10.40
N ILE A 10 -2.84 -5.14 10.86
CA ILE A 10 -3.33 -3.95 10.16
C ILE A 10 -2.66 -3.82 8.79
N TYR A 11 -1.32 -3.91 8.72
CA TYR A 11 -0.57 -3.84 7.46
C TYR A 11 -1.12 -4.83 6.42
N VAL A 12 -1.24 -6.10 6.80
CA VAL A 12 -1.75 -7.16 5.92
C VAL A 12 -3.19 -6.90 5.52
N LEU A 13 -4.04 -6.52 6.46
CA LEU A 13 -5.44 -6.18 6.19
C LEU A 13 -5.54 -5.01 5.19
N THR A 14 -4.86 -3.90 5.46
CA THR A 14 -4.91 -2.72 4.59
C THR A 14 -4.34 -3.00 3.21
N TYR A 15 -3.29 -3.81 3.11
CA TYR A 15 -2.78 -4.28 1.82
C TYR A 15 -3.87 -4.96 1.00
N TYR A 16 -4.54 -5.98 1.55
CA TYR A 16 -5.56 -6.73 0.80
C TYR A 16 -6.80 -5.89 0.48
N VAL A 17 -7.17 -4.91 1.32
CA VAL A 17 -8.25 -3.96 1.01
C VAL A 17 -7.86 -3.09 -0.18
N VAL A 18 -6.70 -2.43 -0.12
CA VAL A 18 -6.25 -1.52 -1.17
C VAL A 18 -6.02 -2.28 -2.48
N TRP A 19 -5.29 -3.39 -2.42
CA TRP A 19 -5.03 -4.26 -3.57
C TRP A 19 -6.31 -4.81 -4.18
N GLY A 20 -7.26 -5.24 -3.34
CA GLY A 20 -8.53 -5.78 -3.78
C GLY A 20 -9.40 -4.76 -4.49
N LEU A 21 -9.51 -3.55 -3.93
CA LEU A 21 -10.26 -2.46 -4.55
C LEU A 21 -9.62 -2.01 -5.86
N GLN A 22 -8.28 -1.94 -5.91
CA GLN A 22 -7.54 -1.60 -7.12
C GLN A 22 -7.83 -2.61 -8.24
N GLN A 23 -7.62 -3.91 -7.99
CA GLN A 23 -7.84 -4.93 -9.01
C GLN A 23 -9.31 -5.05 -9.42
N ALA A 24 -10.25 -4.92 -8.48
CA ALA A 24 -11.67 -4.91 -8.80
C ALA A 24 -12.03 -3.76 -9.75
N ALA A 25 -11.41 -2.58 -9.57
CA ALA A 25 -11.60 -1.45 -10.47
C ALA A 25 -10.99 -1.68 -11.85
N GLU A 26 -9.79 -2.29 -11.92
CA GLU A 26 -9.13 -2.68 -13.17
C GLU A 26 -10.00 -3.70 -13.96
N VAL A 27 -10.53 -4.75 -13.30
CA VAL A 27 -11.46 -5.70 -13.92
C VAL A 27 -12.76 -5.02 -14.35
N GLY A 28 -13.30 -4.11 -13.55
CA GLY A 28 -14.50 -3.37 -13.90
C GLY A 28 -14.34 -2.52 -15.17
N VAL A 29 -13.20 -1.85 -15.33
CA VAL A 29 -12.86 -1.12 -16.56
C VAL A 29 -12.61 -2.09 -17.72
N ALA A 30 -11.98 -3.23 -17.45
CA ALA A 30 -11.77 -4.25 -18.45
C ALA A 30 -13.09 -4.76 -19.05
N TRP A 31 -14.10 -5.04 -18.22
CA TRP A 31 -15.45 -5.38 -18.69
C TRP A 31 -16.11 -4.28 -19.51
N PHE A 32 -15.96 -3.01 -19.10
CA PHE A 32 -16.51 -1.87 -19.83
C PHE A 32 -15.95 -1.76 -21.26
N TYR A 33 -14.68 -2.13 -21.44
CA TYR A 33 -13.98 -2.11 -22.72
C TYR A 33 -13.89 -3.51 -23.38
N GLU A 34 -14.64 -4.51 -22.91
CA GLU A 34 -14.63 -5.88 -23.46
C GLU A 34 -13.22 -6.49 -23.57
N LEU A 35 -12.34 -6.12 -22.63
CA LEU A 35 -10.96 -6.59 -22.56
C LEU A 35 -10.94 -7.99 -21.94
N HIS A 36 -10.32 -8.94 -22.64
CA HIS A 36 -10.20 -10.32 -22.17
C HIS A 36 -8.89 -10.52 -21.41
N GLY A 37 -8.95 -11.24 -20.29
CA GLY A 37 -7.79 -11.43 -19.44
C GLY A 37 -7.93 -12.53 -18.40
N THR A 38 -6.96 -12.54 -17.49
CA THR A 38 -6.99 -13.38 -16.30
C THR A 38 -6.73 -12.52 -15.07
N TRP A 39 -7.60 -12.66 -14.08
CA TRP A 39 -7.46 -12.11 -12.76
C TRP A 39 -6.80 -13.14 -11.85
N GLY A 40 -5.51 -12.94 -11.56
CA GLY A 40 -4.73 -13.80 -10.67
C GLY A 40 -4.43 -13.13 -9.32
N PRO A 41 -3.90 -13.89 -8.35
CA PRO A 41 -3.64 -13.37 -7.00
C PRO A 41 -2.69 -12.18 -6.95
N SER A 42 -1.72 -12.11 -7.87
CA SER A 42 -0.64 -11.09 -7.90
C SER A 42 -0.71 -10.10 -9.06
N ARG A 43 -1.54 -10.34 -10.08
CA ARG A 43 -1.68 -9.41 -11.20
C ARG A 43 -2.91 -9.72 -12.02
N ILE A 44 -3.37 -8.73 -12.76
CA ILE A 44 -4.25 -8.89 -13.90
C ILE A 44 -3.38 -8.99 -15.16
N ALA A 45 -3.65 -9.98 -16.01
CA ALA A 45 -2.96 -10.16 -17.28
C ALA A 45 -3.98 -10.18 -18.42
N TYR A 46 -3.87 -9.22 -19.33
CA TYR A 46 -4.71 -9.12 -20.51
C TYR A 46 -4.19 -10.02 -21.63
N ARG A 47 -5.08 -10.55 -22.48
CA ARG A 47 -4.77 -11.54 -23.53
C ARG A 47 -4.90 -11.03 -24.97
N MET A 48 -5.04 -9.72 -25.17
CA MET A 48 -5.22 -9.12 -26.50
C MET A 48 -3.90 -8.90 -27.23
N ALA A 49 -3.94 -8.95 -28.56
CA ALA A 49 -2.80 -8.60 -29.40
C ALA A 49 -2.55 -7.08 -29.38
N ASP A 50 -1.30 -6.65 -29.55
CA ASP A 50 -0.92 -5.22 -29.50
C ASP A 50 -1.73 -4.33 -30.46
N ALA A 51 -2.18 -4.90 -31.60
CA ALA A 51 -2.98 -4.20 -32.61
C ALA A 51 -4.46 -3.99 -32.22
N GLU A 52 -4.95 -4.70 -31.22
CA GLU A 52 -6.35 -4.64 -30.76
C GLU A 52 -6.56 -3.55 -29.70
N TRP A 53 -5.47 -2.96 -29.19
CA TRP A 53 -5.56 -1.96 -28.13
C TRP A 53 -5.82 -0.56 -28.67
N TRP A 54 -6.92 0.02 -28.20
CA TRP A 54 -7.12 1.47 -28.22
C TRP A 54 -6.30 2.17 -27.10
N PRO A 55 -5.66 3.32 -27.38
CA PRO A 55 -4.95 4.08 -26.36
C PRO A 55 -5.81 4.41 -25.13
N ALA A 56 -7.10 4.71 -25.36
CA ALA A 56 -8.03 5.07 -24.30
C ALA A 56 -8.21 3.96 -23.26
N ALA A 57 -8.39 2.69 -23.65
CA ALA A 57 -8.56 1.66 -22.63
C ALA A 57 -7.25 1.13 -22.05
N ILE A 58 -6.10 1.26 -22.72
CA ILE A 58 -4.83 1.01 -22.03
C ILE A 58 -4.68 2.00 -20.88
N ILE A 59 -4.87 3.28 -21.17
CA ILE A 59 -4.79 4.35 -20.17
C ILE A 59 -5.83 4.13 -19.08
N ALA A 60 -7.07 3.79 -19.43
CA ALA A 60 -8.12 3.57 -18.44
C ALA A 60 -7.90 2.30 -17.61
N ALA A 61 -7.59 1.17 -18.23
CA ALA A 61 -7.44 -0.13 -17.57
C ALA A 61 -6.21 -0.16 -16.64
N HIS A 62 -5.12 0.51 -17.01
CA HIS A 62 -3.93 0.62 -16.16
C HIS A 62 -3.93 1.85 -15.24
N GLY A 63 -4.76 2.87 -15.52
CA GLY A 63 -4.84 4.11 -14.74
C GLY A 63 -5.91 4.10 -13.65
N ILE A 64 -6.98 3.30 -13.81
CA ILE A 64 -8.08 3.29 -12.84
C ILE A 64 -7.64 2.78 -11.47
N GLY A 65 -6.75 1.78 -11.43
CA GLY A 65 -6.22 1.23 -10.18
C GLY A 65 -5.54 2.31 -9.33
N PRO A 66 -4.47 2.95 -9.85
CA PRO A 66 -3.82 4.07 -9.17
C PRO A 66 -4.78 5.23 -8.83
N LEU A 67 -5.74 5.55 -9.69
CA LEU A 67 -6.74 6.59 -9.41
C LEU A 67 -7.61 6.25 -8.19
N VAL A 68 -8.16 5.03 -8.13
CA VAL A 68 -8.96 4.55 -7.00
C VAL A 68 -8.13 4.55 -5.71
N SER A 69 -6.89 4.08 -5.79
CA SER A 69 -5.97 4.10 -4.65
C SER A 69 -5.66 5.53 -4.19
N LEU A 70 -5.42 6.47 -5.10
CA LEU A 70 -5.19 7.87 -4.76
C LEU A 70 -6.39 8.48 -4.01
N LEU A 71 -7.61 8.28 -4.54
CA LEU A 71 -8.84 8.75 -3.91
C LEU A 71 -9.04 8.13 -2.52
N LEU A 72 -8.87 6.82 -2.41
CA LEU A 72 -8.98 6.10 -1.14
C LEU A 72 -7.94 6.59 -0.12
N GLY A 73 -6.70 6.84 -0.56
CA GLY A 73 -5.63 7.33 0.31
C GLY A 73 -5.90 8.73 0.83
N VAL A 74 -6.38 9.63 -0.04
CA VAL A 74 -6.79 10.99 0.34
C VAL A 74 -7.94 10.95 1.34
N VAL A 75 -8.97 10.13 1.10
CA VAL A 75 -10.11 9.98 2.03
C VAL A 75 -9.66 9.41 3.37
N ALA A 76 -8.84 8.35 3.38
CA ALA A 76 -8.34 7.73 4.60
C ALA A 76 -7.50 8.71 5.43
N PHE A 77 -6.59 9.46 4.79
CA PHE A 77 -5.76 10.45 5.47
C PHE A 77 -6.58 11.65 5.96
N ALA A 78 -7.55 12.13 5.17
CA ALA A 78 -8.42 13.23 5.57
C ALA A 78 -9.30 12.84 6.77
N TRP A 79 -9.83 11.62 6.80
CA TRP A 79 -10.58 11.09 7.95
C TRP A 79 -9.68 10.98 9.18
N TYR A 80 -8.47 10.42 9.01
CA TYR A 80 -7.48 10.38 10.09
C TYR A 80 -7.26 11.78 10.68
N TRP A 81 -6.97 12.76 9.83
CA TRP A 81 -6.60 14.10 10.26
C TRP A 81 -7.74 14.87 10.95
N ARG A 82 -8.97 14.76 10.42
CA ARG A 82 -10.12 15.53 10.90
C ARG A 82 -10.75 14.94 12.15
N SER A 83 -10.81 13.61 12.26
CA SER A 83 -11.67 12.96 13.26
C SER A 83 -10.89 12.04 14.19
N GLU A 84 -10.00 11.19 13.66
CA GLU A 84 -9.42 10.06 14.41
C GLU A 84 -8.08 10.36 15.07
N ARG A 85 -7.38 11.43 14.68
CA ARG A 85 -6.08 11.83 15.25
C ARG A 85 -6.11 11.96 16.77
N ALA A 86 -7.18 12.53 17.31
CA ALA A 86 -7.36 12.73 18.75
C ALA A 86 -8.04 11.54 19.46
N GLN A 87 -8.59 10.60 18.69
CA GLN A 87 -9.28 9.44 19.22
C GLN A 87 -8.29 8.36 19.65
N ARG A 88 -8.80 7.46 20.48
CA ARG A 88 -8.06 6.28 20.95
C ARG A 88 -8.43 5.07 20.09
N GLY A 89 -7.48 4.17 19.94
CA GLY A 89 -7.68 2.86 19.34
C GLY A 89 -6.84 2.65 18.09
N LEU A 90 -7.01 1.46 17.50
CA LEU A 90 -6.23 1.02 16.35
C LEU A 90 -6.76 1.55 15.02
N PHE A 91 -7.95 2.15 15.00
CA PHE A 91 -8.58 2.62 13.76
C PHE A 91 -7.79 3.73 13.08
N LYS A 92 -7.19 4.65 13.83
CA LYS A 92 -6.27 5.66 13.27
C LYS A 92 -5.03 5.05 12.62
N LEU A 93 -4.51 3.96 13.17
CA LEU A 93 -3.39 3.23 12.59
C LEU A 93 -3.82 2.46 11.33
N LEU A 94 -5.04 1.92 11.31
CA LEU A 94 -5.66 1.36 10.10
C LEU A 94 -5.76 2.41 9.00
N LEU A 95 -6.30 3.59 9.27
CA LEU A 95 -6.42 4.67 8.29
C LEU A 95 -5.05 5.11 7.73
N LEU A 96 -4.03 5.24 8.59
CA LEU A 96 -2.69 5.59 8.12
C LEU A 96 -2.05 4.50 7.28
N TRP A 97 -2.14 3.23 7.67
CA TRP A 97 -1.62 2.15 6.83
C TRP A 97 -2.37 2.02 5.51
N THR A 98 -3.68 2.23 5.48
CA THR A 98 -4.45 2.35 4.23
C THR A 98 -3.88 3.47 3.36
N ALA A 99 -3.68 4.67 3.93
CA ALA A 99 -3.10 5.79 3.20
C ALA A 99 -1.69 5.47 2.66
N PHE A 100 -0.84 4.81 3.45
CA PHE A 100 0.50 4.41 3.02
C PHE A 100 0.48 3.36 1.91
N HIS A 101 -0.39 2.35 2.00
CA HIS A 101 -0.58 1.39 0.92
C HIS A 101 -1.06 2.08 -0.35
N CYS A 102 -2.03 2.98 -0.26
CA CYS A 102 -2.49 3.79 -1.37
C CYS A 102 -1.36 4.62 -2.00
N CYS A 103 -0.55 5.31 -1.19
CA CYS A 103 0.62 6.05 -1.68
C CYS A 103 1.60 5.14 -2.40
N ASN A 104 1.86 3.95 -1.87
CA ASN A 104 2.74 2.98 -2.51
C ASN A 104 2.17 2.44 -3.81
N THR A 105 0.86 2.17 -3.91
CA THR A 105 0.21 1.72 -5.15
C THR A 105 0.12 2.80 -6.24
N VAL A 106 0.39 4.06 -5.91
CA VAL A 106 0.43 5.16 -6.88
C VAL A 106 1.87 5.52 -7.19
N PHE A 107 2.59 6.03 -6.20
CA PHE A 107 3.93 6.59 -6.39
C PHE A 107 5.00 5.51 -6.45
N GLY A 108 4.89 4.50 -5.59
CA GLY A 108 5.80 3.36 -5.56
C GLY A 108 5.62 2.50 -6.79
N ALA A 109 4.38 2.19 -7.12
CA ALA A 109 4.00 1.46 -8.32
C ALA A 109 4.55 2.14 -9.56
N LEU A 110 4.32 3.45 -9.78
CA LEU A 110 4.83 4.13 -10.98
C LEU A 110 6.35 4.00 -11.14
N LEU A 111 7.10 4.12 -10.05
CA LEU A 111 8.55 3.91 -10.07
C LEU A 111 8.91 2.46 -10.40
N THR A 112 8.37 1.50 -9.65
CA THR A 112 8.71 0.08 -9.78
C THR A 112 8.24 -0.52 -11.10
N ASP A 113 7.07 -0.12 -11.55
CA ASP A 113 6.45 -0.56 -12.81
C ASP A 113 7.23 -0.07 -14.01
N THR A 114 7.85 1.11 -13.91
CA THR A 114 8.74 1.62 -14.97
C THR A 114 10.00 0.78 -15.12
N PHE A 115 10.52 0.17 -14.03
CA PHE A 115 11.66 -0.73 -14.11
C PHE A 115 11.35 -2.05 -14.83
N VAL A 116 10.12 -2.55 -14.71
CA VAL A 116 9.68 -3.82 -15.32
C VAL A 116 8.81 -3.64 -16.55
N GLN A 117 8.52 -2.39 -16.94
CA GLN A 117 7.66 -2.01 -18.06
C GLN A 117 6.31 -2.74 -18.03
N SER A 118 5.62 -2.69 -16.89
CA SER A 118 4.34 -3.38 -16.69
C SER A 118 3.37 -2.54 -15.87
N GLY A 119 2.06 -2.83 -15.92
CA GLY A 119 1.09 -2.18 -15.03
C GLY A 119 0.99 -0.68 -15.25
N PHE A 120 1.23 0.13 -14.21
CA PHE A 120 1.03 1.58 -14.26
C PHE A 120 1.98 2.28 -15.24
N TRP A 121 3.10 1.65 -15.61
CA TRP A 121 4.01 2.18 -16.64
C TRP A 121 3.32 2.44 -17.99
N TYR A 122 2.32 1.63 -18.35
CA TYR A 122 1.61 1.79 -19.63
C TYR A 122 0.86 3.13 -19.72
N VAL A 123 0.47 3.73 -18.60
CA VAL A 123 -0.30 4.99 -18.60
C VAL A 123 0.52 6.15 -19.17
N PRO A 124 1.67 6.56 -18.60
CA PRO A 124 2.48 7.62 -19.18
C PRO A 124 3.04 7.24 -20.55
N ASP A 125 3.36 5.97 -20.80
CA ASP A 125 3.92 5.53 -22.09
C ASP A 125 2.94 5.81 -23.24
N TRP A 126 1.68 5.42 -23.08
CA TRP A 126 0.64 5.62 -24.08
C TRP A 126 0.06 7.04 -24.10
N LEU A 127 0.09 7.74 -22.95
CA LEU A 127 -0.39 9.12 -22.85
C LEU A 127 0.56 10.11 -23.54
N PHE A 128 1.87 9.97 -23.32
CA PHE A 128 2.84 10.93 -23.82
C PHE A 128 3.46 10.54 -25.16
N GLN A 129 3.61 9.22 -25.44
CA GLN A 129 4.25 8.71 -26.65
C GLN A 129 5.60 9.38 -26.97
N ALA A 130 6.29 9.85 -25.92
CA ALA A 130 7.52 10.65 -26.00
C ALA A 130 8.77 9.81 -25.72
N GLY A 131 8.62 8.47 -25.75
CA GLY A 131 9.65 7.50 -25.41
C GLY A 131 9.95 7.40 -23.91
N ASN A 132 10.87 6.50 -23.57
CA ASN A 132 11.15 6.11 -22.19
C ASN A 132 11.75 7.20 -21.30
N VAL A 133 12.27 8.30 -21.87
CA VAL A 133 12.85 9.40 -21.09
C VAL A 133 11.77 10.04 -20.22
N VAL A 134 10.59 10.33 -20.78
CA VAL A 134 9.49 10.95 -20.03
C VAL A 134 8.96 10.01 -18.95
N ASN A 135 8.78 8.73 -19.27
CA ASN A 135 8.36 7.69 -18.31
C ASN A 135 9.32 7.61 -17.13
N THR A 136 10.64 7.62 -17.41
CA THR A 136 11.69 7.56 -16.38
C THR A 136 11.70 8.81 -15.49
N LEU A 137 11.55 10.00 -16.07
CA LEU A 137 11.49 11.24 -15.29
C LEU A 137 10.26 11.28 -14.36
N LEU A 138 9.10 10.82 -14.84
CA LEU A 138 7.88 10.72 -14.03
C LEU A 138 8.03 9.68 -12.92
N ALA A 139 8.63 8.53 -13.22
CA ALA A 139 8.95 7.49 -12.24
C ALA A 139 9.86 8.00 -11.12
N ILE A 140 10.94 8.72 -11.46
CA ILE A 140 11.84 9.33 -10.48
C ILE A 140 11.10 10.36 -9.63
N LEU A 141 10.30 11.23 -10.26
CA LEU A 141 9.51 12.23 -9.54
C LEU A 141 8.53 11.55 -8.56
N ALA A 142 7.85 10.49 -8.98
CA ALA A 142 6.95 9.72 -8.13
C ALA A 142 7.69 9.09 -6.94
N GLY A 143 8.86 8.48 -7.17
CA GLY A 143 9.72 7.99 -6.11
C GLY A 143 10.12 9.07 -5.10
N LEU A 144 10.49 10.26 -5.58
CA LEU A 144 10.81 11.41 -4.73
C LEU A 144 9.60 11.88 -3.92
N VAL A 145 8.42 11.93 -4.52
CA VAL A 145 7.17 12.24 -3.82
C VAL A 145 6.89 11.22 -2.71
N GLN A 146 7.09 9.92 -2.97
CA GLN A 146 6.91 8.89 -1.95
C GLN A 146 7.89 9.02 -0.79
N VAL A 147 9.16 9.33 -1.07
CA VAL A 147 10.18 9.59 -0.05
C VAL A 147 9.79 10.81 0.80
N ALA A 148 9.35 11.90 0.16
CA ALA A 148 8.87 13.08 0.86
C ALA A 148 7.65 12.79 1.74
N LEU A 149 6.65 12.06 1.22
CA LEU A 149 5.47 11.64 1.98
C LEU A 149 5.86 10.78 3.19
N GLY A 150 6.83 9.88 3.04
CA GLY A 150 7.38 9.10 4.14
C GLY A 150 7.99 9.99 5.22
N TYR A 151 8.89 10.91 4.84
CA TYR A 151 9.55 11.81 5.78
C TYR A 151 8.55 12.71 6.53
N PHE A 152 7.67 13.41 5.81
CA PHE A 152 6.69 14.33 6.40
C PHE A 152 5.53 13.61 7.11
N GLY A 153 5.30 12.33 6.81
CA GLY A 153 4.30 11.49 7.47
C GLY A 153 4.62 11.14 8.92
N ALA A 154 5.85 11.39 9.40
CA ALA A 154 6.30 11.02 10.73
C ALA A 154 5.43 11.60 11.85
N LEU A 155 5.03 12.86 11.75
CA LEU A 155 4.18 13.48 12.77
C LEU A 155 2.83 12.77 12.89
N ALA A 156 2.20 12.48 11.75
CA ALA A 156 0.95 11.74 11.71
C ALA A 156 1.13 10.33 12.29
N PHE A 157 2.19 9.62 11.88
CA PHE A 157 2.46 8.27 12.37
C PHE A 157 2.69 8.22 13.88
N LEU A 158 3.48 9.15 14.43
CA LEU A 158 3.71 9.28 15.87
C LEU A 158 2.39 9.51 16.63
N GLN A 159 1.50 10.36 16.09
CA GLN A 159 0.20 10.67 16.71
C GLN A 159 -0.79 9.49 16.66
N ALA A 160 -0.59 8.53 15.75
CA ALA A 160 -1.43 7.34 15.64
C ALA A 160 -1.15 6.26 16.69
N HIS A 161 -0.20 6.45 17.60
CA HIS A 161 0.14 5.50 18.65
C HIS A 161 -0.37 5.92 20.04
N ASP A 162 -1.06 4.99 20.72
CA ASP A 162 -1.65 5.21 22.06
C ASP A 162 -0.87 4.56 23.22
N SER A 163 0.18 3.78 22.90
CA SER A 163 0.89 2.99 23.91
C SER A 163 1.83 3.84 24.75
N ARG A 164 1.72 3.72 26.08
CA ARG A 164 2.58 4.43 27.06
C ARG A 164 4.05 4.16 26.83
N THR A 165 4.38 2.88 26.74
CA THR A 165 5.75 2.39 26.79
C THR A 165 6.45 2.69 25.49
N VAL A 166 5.72 2.53 24.39
CA VAL A 166 6.24 2.70 23.03
C VAL A 166 6.44 4.18 22.69
N MET A 167 5.61 5.08 23.22
CA MET A 167 5.70 6.52 22.94
C MET A 167 6.74 7.27 23.77
N GLN A 168 7.38 6.61 24.74
CA GLN A 168 8.52 7.20 25.46
C GLN A 168 9.67 7.47 24.48
N PHE A 169 10.27 8.65 24.58
CA PHE A 169 11.39 9.05 23.72
C PHE A 169 12.56 8.06 23.82
N THR A 170 12.86 7.54 25.01
CA THR A 170 13.87 6.50 25.24
C THR A 170 13.61 5.21 24.47
N ASN A 171 12.34 4.93 24.16
CA ASN A 171 11.91 3.73 23.43
C ASN A 171 11.60 4.01 21.95
N ARG A 172 11.98 5.17 21.41
CA ARG A 172 11.65 5.55 20.02
C ARG A 172 12.14 4.53 18.99
N ARG A 173 13.37 4.02 19.15
CA ARG A 173 13.89 2.97 18.27
C ARG A 173 13.04 1.69 18.34
N LEU A 174 12.64 1.30 19.54
CA LEU A 174 11.77 0.14 19.74
C LEU A 174 10.38 0.36 19.12
N MET A 175 9.82 1.57 19.21
CA MET A 175 8.58 1.94 18.52
C MET A 175 8.72 1.75 17.02
N VAL A 176 9.69 2.42 16.39
CA VAL A 176 9.90 2.35 14.94
C VAL A 176 10.05 0.90 14.49
N VAL A 177 10.86 0.11 15.19
CA VAL A 177 11.03 -1.31 14.83
C VAL A 177 9.72 -2.07 14.99
N ALA A 178 9.03 -1.93 16.13
CA ALA A 178 7.84 -2.72 16.44
C ALA A 178 6.61 -2.32 15.64
N THR A 179 6.40 -1.04 15.34
CA THR A 179 5.15 -0.55 14.74
C THR A 179 5.26 -0.21 13.26
N LEU A 180 6.49 -0.11 12.74
CA LEU A 180 6.74 0.27 11.35
C LEU A 180 7.55 -0.79 10.60
N VAL A 181 8.77 -1.09 11.07
CA VAL A 181 9.68 -2.02 10.35
C VAL A 181 9.16 -3.45 10.36
N ILE A 182 8.78 -3.99 11.53
CA ILE A 182 8.28 -5.36 11.64
C ILE A 182 6.99 -5.54 10.81
N PRO A 183 5.96 -4.68 10.92
CA PRO A 183 4.77 -4.79 10.08
C PRO A 183 5.07 -4.78 8.58
N TRP A 184 5.97 -3.92 8.11
CA TRP A 184 6.36 -3.88 6.71
C TRP A 184 7.10 -5.15 6.27
N VAL A 185 8.18 -5.53 6.96
CA VAL A 185 9.02 -6.67 6.55
C VAL A 185 8.29 -7.99 6.73
N MET A 186 7.72 -8.25 7.91
CA MET A 186 7.02 -9.50 8.19
C MET A 186 5.67 -9.57 7.47
N GLY A 187 4.97 -8.44 7.32
CA GLY A 187 3.71 -8.38 6.59
C GLY A 187 3.92 -8.57 5.10
N GLY A 188 4.93 -7.91 4.52
CA GLY A 188 5.33 -8.11 3.13
C GLY A 188 5.76 -9.55 2.86
N ALA A 189 6.58 -10.15 3.75
CA ALA A 189 6.96 -11.56 3.64
C ALA A 189 5.75 -12.50 3.72
N LEU A 190 4.82 -12.26 4.65
CA LEU A 190 3.60 -13.05 4.77
C LEU A 190 2.73 -12.96 3.51
N ILE A 191 2.52 -11.74 2.98
CA ILE A 191 1.79 -11.53 1.72
C ILE A 191 2.46 -12.28 0.58
N ALA A 192 3.79 -12.14 0.43
CA ALA A 192 4.56 -12.80 -0.62
C ALA A 192 4.39 -14.34 -0.54
N LEU A 193 4.53 -14.93 0.65
CA LEU A 193 4.32 -16.36 0.88
C LEU A 193 2.89 -16.81 0.53
N LEU A 194 1.89 -16.02 0.93
CA LEU A 194 0.49 -16.32 0.64
C LEU A 194 0.14 -16.19 -0.84
N LYS A 195 0.94 -15.50 -1.64
CA LYS A 195 0.76 -15.42 -3.10
C LYS A 195 1.58 -16.45 -3.89
N LEU A 196 2.47 -17.24 -3.28
CA LEU A 196 3.19 -18.32 -3.99
C LEU A 196 2.24 -19.42 -4.51
N PRO A 197 2.42 -19.93 -5.75
CA PRO A 197 3.52 -19.66 -6.69
C PRO A 197 3.28 -18.49 -7.65
N TYR A 198 2.19 -17.74 -7.49
CA TYR A 198 1.76 -16.67 -8.42
C TYR A 198 2.46 -15.32 -8.21
N LEU A 199 3.37 -15.22 -7.23
CA LEU A 199 4.07 -13.98 -6.91
C LEU A 199 4.83 -13.45 -8.15
N SER A 200 4.36 -12.34 -8.69
CA SER A 200 4.98 -11.67 -9.83
C SER A 200 6.16 -10.81 -9.39
N MET A 201 7.11 -10.57 -10.30
CA MET A 201 8.22 -9.64 -10.07
C MET A 201 7.70 -8.23 -9.74
N GLN A 202 6.68 -7.78 -10.46
CA GLN A 202 6.03 -6.50 -10.24
C GLN A 202 5.51 -6.35 -8.80
N GLU A 203 4.74 -7.33 -8.33
CA GLU A 203 4.22 -7.36 -6.95
C GLU A 203 5.36 -7.37 -5.92
N GLY A 204 6.39 -8.19 -6.16
CA GLY A 204 7.57 -8.22 -5.30
C GLY A 204 8.24 -6.84 -5.18
N LEU A 205 8.37 -6.13 -6.30
CA LEU A 205 8.88 -4.76 -6.31
C LEU A 205 7.93 -3.78 -5.60
N HIS A 206 6.61 -3.93 -5.70
CA HIS A 206 5.66 -3.08 -4.95
C HIS A 206 5.83 -3.27 -3.43
N LEU A 207 5.98 -4.52 -2.97
CA LEU A 207 6.19 -4.84 -1.55
C LEU A 207 7.52 -4.25 -1.02
N VAL A 208 8.59 -4.34 -1.81
CA VAL A 208 9.89 -3.73 -1.47
C VAL A 208 9.85 -2.21 -1.61
N GLY A 209 9.12 -1.69 -2.60
CA GLY A 209 8.96 -0.27 -2.91
C GLY A 209 8.32 0.52 -1.78
N MET A 210 7.51 -0.13 -0.93
CA MET A 210 7.01 0.45 0.32
C MET A 210 8.15 0.96 1.22
N GLY A 211 9.36 0.39 1.10
CA GLY A 211 10.58 0.86 1.76
C GLY A 211 10.91 2.32 1.45
N LEU A 212 10.57 2.83 0.27
CA LEU A 212 10.77 4.25 -0.09
C LEU A 212 9.92 5.19 0.76
N LEU A 213 8.80 4.71 1.30
CA LEU A 213 7.99 5.45 2.27
C LEU A 213 8.44 5.15 3.70
N VAL A 214 8.61 3.86 4.02
CA VAL A 214 8.86 3.38 5.39
C VAL A 214 10.23 3.82 5.93
N VAL A 215 11.28 3.79 5.11
CA VAL A 215 12.65 4.17 5.55
C VAL A 215 12.76 5.65 5.93
N PRO A 216 12.36 6.62 5.07
CA PRO A 216 12.40 8.03 5.48
C PRO A 216 11.42 8.32 6.62
N LEU A 217 10.27 7.64 6.69
CA LEU A 217 9.35 7.73 7.82
C LEU A 217 10.00 7.28 9.13
N ALA A 218 10.70 6.16 9.12
CA ALA A 218 11.47 5.65 10.25
C ALA A 218 12.54 6.65 10.69
N ALA A 219 13.32 7.17 9.74
CA ALA A 219 14.36 8.16 10.01
C ALA A 219 13.80 9.45 10.63
N ALA A 220 12.70 9.98 10.08
CA ALA A 220 12.03 11.15 10.61
C ALA A 220 11.46 10.90 12.02
N CYS A 221 10.83 9.75 12.27
CA CYS A 221 10.34 9.39 13.60
C CYS A 221 11.46 9.31 14.66
N LEU A 222 12.66 8.89 14.27
CA LEU A 222 13.82 8.82 15.17
C LEU A 222 14.39 10.19 15.53
N ASN A 223 14.32 11.15 14.61
CA ASN A 223 14.84 12.50 14.80
C ASN A 223 13.82 13.45 15.48
N GLU A 224 12.55 13.04 15.55
CA GLU A 224 11.50 13.94 16.01
C GLU A 224 11.42 14.05 17.54
N LEU A 225 11.53 15.29 18.03
CA LEU A 225 11.56 15.64 19.46
C LEU A 225 10.19 15.54 20.13
N PHE A 226 9.13 15.26 19.36
CA PHE A 226 7.76 15.17 19.82
C PHE A 226 7.58 14.08 20.89
N SER A 227 7.56 14.44 22.18
CA SER A 227 7.51 13.49 23.30
C SER A 227 6.10 13.28 23.90
N ASN A 228 5.14 14.15 23.60
CA ASN A 228 3.86 14.22 24.31
C ASN A 228 2.65 14.10 23.36
N THR A 229 2.34 12.90 22.85
CA THR A 229 1.09 12.66 22.09
C THR A 229 -0.06 12.18 22.98
N VAL A 230 0.22 11.46 24.07
CA VAL A 230 -0.82 10.72 24.79
C VAL A 230 -1.12 11.34 26.16
N ARG A 231 -2.24 12.06 26.27
CA ARG A 231 -2.73 12.62 27.55
C ARG A 231 -3.02 11.53 28.61
N ARG A 232 -3.38 10.31 28.18
CA ARG A 232 -3.68 9.16 29.07
C ARG A 232 -3.27 7.84 28.39
N PRO A 233 -2.12 7.28 28.74
CA PRO A 233 -1.64 6.06 28.11
C PRO A 233 -2.49 4.84 28.48
N GLN A 234 -2.64 3.87 27.56
CA GLN A 234 -3.44 2.67 27.80
C GLN A 234 -2.62 1.37 27.74
N PRO A 235 -3.04 0.33 28.49
CA PRO A 235 -2.56 -1.03 28.27
C PRO A 235 -2.93 -1.45 26.85
N THR A 236 -1.99 -2.09 26.16
CA THR A 236 -2.22 -2.60 24.79
C THR A 236 -2.53 -4.08 24.87
N TYR A 237 -3.59 -4.51 24.17
CA TYR A 237 -3.95 -5.91 24.00
C TYR A 237 -3.80 -6.29 22.52
N VAL A 238 -3.58 -7.58 22.28
CA VAL A 238 -3.62 -8.11 20.91
C VAL A 238 -5.06 -8.05 20.43
N ALA A 239 -5.29 -7.34 19.34
CA ALA A 239 -6.60 -7.24 18.72
C ALA A 239 -6.87 -8.50 17.88
N TRP A 240 -7.19 -9.62 18.54
CA TRP A 240 -7.40 -10.91 17.89
C TRP A 240 -8.44 -10.88 16.78
N GLY A 241 -9.46 -10.03 16.90
CA GLY A 241 -10.43 -9.79 15.82
C GLY A 241 -9.79 -9.25 14.54
N LEU A 242 -8.84 -8.31 14.63
CA LEU A 242 -8.11 -7.79 13.47
C LEU A 242 -7.15 -8.83 12.89
N VAL A 243 -6.48 -9.61 13.75
CA VAL A 243 -5.60 -10.72 13.32
C VAL A 243 -6.41 -11.76 12.53
N GLY A 244 -7.54 -12.19 13.08
CA GLY A 244 -8.44 -13.14 12.43
C GLY A 244 -8.96 -12.59 11.10
N LEU A 245 -9.41 -11.33 11.08
CA LEU A 245 -9.90 -10.69 9.85
C LEU A 245 -8.82 -10.61 8.76
N ALA A 246 -7.59 -10.22 9.12
CA ALA A 246 -6.47 -10.14 8.18
C ALA A 246 -6.16 -11.52 7.56
N LEU A 247 -6.14 -12.58 8.37
CA LEU A 247 -5.91 -13.95 7.90
C LEU A 247 -7.05 -14.46 7.02
N VAL A 248 -8.30 -14.27 7.46
CA VAL A 248 -9.48 -14.68 6.68
C VAL A 248 -9.49 -13.98 5.33
N MET A 249 -9.22 -12.67 5.29
CA MET A 249 -9.20 -11.93 4.04
C MET A 249 -8.08 -12.39 3.11
N ALA A 250 -6.88 -12.66 3.65
CA ALA A 250 -5.76 -13.15 2.87
C ALA A 250 -6.00 -14.56 2.29
N ILE A 251 -6.58 -15.45 3.09
CA ILE A 251 -6.94 -16.81 2.67
C ILE A 251 -8.08 -16.77 1.65
N ALA A 252 -9.12 -15.96 1.89
CA ALA A 252 -10.24 -15.79 0.97
C ALA A 252 -9.78 -15.24 -0.38
N TRP A 253 -8.89 -14.23 -0.38
CA TRP A 253 -8.29 -13.69 -1.60
C TRP A 253 -7.57 -14.76 -2.41
N ARG A 254 -6.74 -15.57 -1.74
CA ARG A 254 -6.02 -16.67 -2.39
C ARG A 254 -6.99 -17.73 -2.93
N ALA A 255 -8.01 -18.09 -2.16
CA ALA A 255 -8.99 -19.11 -2.54
C ALA A 255 -9.85 -18.68 -3.73
N LEU A 256 -10.24 -17.41 -3.77
CA LEU A 256 -11.07 -16.86 -4.85
C LEU A 256 -10.32 -16.79 -6.19
N LEU A 257 -9.01 -16.55 -6.16
CA LEU A 257 -8.18 -16.33 -7.36
C LEU A 257 -7.27 -17.51 -7.69
N ASN A 258 -7.52 -18.69 -7.10
CA ASN A 258 -6.79 -19.92 -7.40
C ASN A 258 -7.75 -21.04 -7.85
N PRO A 259 -7.77 -21.41 -9.15
CA PRO A 259 -6.95 -20.88 -10.23
C PRO A 259 -7.32 -19.44 -10.64
N PRO A 260 -6.46 -18.74 -11.39
CA PRO A 260 -6.77 -17.40 -11.90
C PRO A 260 -8.10 -17.38 -12.66
N MET A 261 -8.95 -16.41 -12.35
CA MET A 261 -10.28 -16.27 -12.97
C MET A 261 -10.14 -15.65 -14.36
N ILE A 262 -10.84 -16.20 -15.34
CA ILE A 262 -10.91 -15.61 -16.68
C ILE A 262 -12.03 -14.57 -16.68
N PHE A 263 -11.80 -13.46 -17.36
CA PHE A 263 -12.81 -12.44 -17.59
C PHE A 263 -12.69 -11.88 -19.01
#